data_AF-A0A1Y1JRX7-F1
#
_entry.id   AF-A0A1Y1JRX7-F1
#
_cell.length_a   1.000
_cell.length_b   1.000
_cell.length_c   1.000
_cell.angle_alpha   90.00
_cell.angle_beta   90.00
_cell.angle_gamma   90.00
#
_symmetry.space_group_name_H-M   'P 1'
#
loop_
_entity.id
_entity.type
_entity.pdbx_description
1 polymer ?
#
loop_
_entity_poly.entity_id
_entity_poly.type
_entity_poly.pdbx_seq_one_letter_code
_entity_poly.pdbx_strand_id
1 'polypeptide(L)'
;MGPTHRFVKKPLIAAVSGYAVAGGMELALMCDLRVIEETAIMGVYCRRFGVPLIDGGTVRLTAMVGLSRALDLILTGRSIEAKEAFDWGLANRIVACGTSLGQAVNLAVSLTKFPQACLLADRKSTYNATFCSVLDQLIEYESEHSFPVIQKESVQGATKFVRGIGRHGKTYNLTEKDLPSWEIEENIKHKL
;
A
#
# COMPACT_ATOMS: atom_id res chain seq x y z
N MET A 1 8.27 -8.30 19.48
CA MET A 1 7.03 -8.21 18.66
C MET A 1 6.90 -6.80 18.13
N GLY A 2 7.21 -6.59 16.85
CA GLY A 2 7.32 -5.27 16.20
C GLY A 2 6.00 -4.75 15.61
N PRO A 3 6.03 -3.63 14.88
CA PRO A 3 4.85 -3.03 14.24
C PRO A 3 4.19 -3.94 13.18
N THR A 4 4.96 -4.90 12.66
CA THR A 4 4.64 -5.89 11.62
C THR A 4 3.50 -6.85 11.95
N HIS A 5 3.13 -6.98 13.22
CA HIS A 5 1.99 -7.79 13.66
C HIS A 5 0.68 -7.00 13.77
N ARG A 6 0.71 -5.68 13.57
CA ARG A 6 -0.48 -4.81 13.71
C ARG A 6 -1.16 -4.59 12.36
N PHE A 7 -2.48 -4.65 12.35
CA PHE A 7 -3.26 -4.14 11.21
C PHE A 7 -3.39 -2.62 11.32
N VAL A 8 -2.67 -1.89 10.45
CA VAL A 8 -2.71 -0.43 10.41
C VAL A 8 -3.99 0.04 9.71
N LYS A 9 -4.68 1.02 10.33
CA LYS A 9 -5.99 1.52 9.88
C LYS A 9 -5.94 2.50 8.70
N LYS A 10 -4.75 2.88 8.25
CA LYS A 10 -4.52 3.83 7.14
C LYS A 10 -3.64 3.16 6.08
N PRO A 11 -3.75 3.54 4.79
CA PRO A 11 -2.85 3.04 3.77
C PRO A 11 -1.39 3.39 4.08
N LEU A 12 -0.50 2.44 3.79
CA LEU A 12 0.93 2.57 3.97
C LEU A 12 1.66 2.43 2.63
N ILE A 13 2.61 3.33 2.40
CA ILE A 13 3.45 3.33 1.19
C ILE A 13 4.90 3.25 1.65
N ALA A 14 5.61 2.19 1.27
CA ALA A 14 7.04 2.08 1.48
C ALA A 14 7.77 2.88 0.40
N ALA A 15 8.59 3.84 0.81
CA ALA A 15 9.64 4.43 -0.02
C ALA A 15 10.93 3.65 0.22
N VAL A 16 11.38 2.90 -0.77
CA VAL A 16 12.54 1.99 -0.65
C VAL A 16 13.73 2.59 -1.39
N SER A 17 14.64 3.22 -0.64
CA SER A 17 15.95 3.68 -1.08
C SER A 17 17.05 2.76 -0.55
N GLY A 18 17.93 2.27 -1.42
CA GLY A 18 19.00 1.35 -1.02
C GLY A 18 18.46 -0.05 -0.64
N TYR A 19 18.70 -0.51 0.59
CA TYR A 19 18.41 -1.89 0.98
C TYR A 19 17.15 -2.02 1.83
N ALA A 20 16.21 -2.86 1.40
CA ALA A 20 15.13 -3.40 2.24
C ALA A 20 15.29 -4.92 2.37
N VAL A 21 16.17 -5.33 3.30
CA VAL A 21 16.58 -6.73 3.48
C VAL A 21 16.23 -7.26 4.86
N ALA A 22 16.02 -8.57 4.98
CA ALA A 22 15.60 -9.23 6.21
C ALA A 22 14.34 -8.55 6.80
N GLY A 23 14.37 -8.10 8.06
CA GLY A 23 13.25 -7.38 8.67
C GLY A 23 12.85 -6.11 7.91
N GLY A 24 13.78 -5.46 7.19
CA GLY A 24 13.48 -4.34 6.31
C GLY A 24 12.58 -4.74 5.13
N MET A 25 12.76 -5.95 4.60
CA MET A 25 11.87 -6.52 3.57
C MET A 25 10.48 -6.78 4.17
N GLU A 26 10.41 -7.35 5.38
CA GLU A 26 9.13 -7.62 6.06
C GLU A 26 8.36 -6.34 6.40
N LEU A 27 9.06 -5.26 6.74
CA LEU A 27 8.47 -3.93 6.90
C LEU A 27 7.92 -3.39 5.56
N ALA A 28 8.66 -3.53 4.46
CA ALA A 28 8.17 -3.12 3.14
C ALA A 28 6.96 -3.96 2.66
N LEU A 29 6.93 -5.25 3.02
CA LEU A 29 5.80 -6.15 2.75
C LEU A 29 4.56 -5.84 3.62
N MET A 30 4.74 -5.21 4.79
CA MET A 30 3.61 -4.74 5.61
C MET A 30 2.85 -3.60 4.92
N CYS A 31 3.53 -2.79 4.11
CA CYS A 31 2.91 -1.68 3.39
C CYS A 31 1.97 -2.16 2.28
N ASP A 32 0.98 -1.35 1.94
CA ASP A 32 0.07 -1.63 0.82
C ASP A 32 0.80 -1.48 -0.52
N LEU A 33 1.58 -0.41 -0.64
CA LEU A 33 2.28 -0.04 -1.86
C LEU A 33 3.78 0.14 -1.61
N ARG A 34 4.58 -0.11 -2.64
CA ARG A 34 6.05 0.04 -2.63
C ARG A 34 6.49 0.89 -3.82
N VAL A 35 7.14 2.01 -3.52
CA VAL A 35 7.87 2.87 -4.46
C VAL A 35 9.36 2.61 -4.24
N ILE A 36 10.02 2.01 -5.22
CA ILE A 36 11.40 1.56 -5.13
C ILE A 36 12.32 2.39 -6.03
N GLU A 37 13.51 2.72 -5.56
CA GLU A 37 14.52 3.37 -6.40
C GLU A 37 15.15 2.39 -7.38
N GLU A 38 15.59 2.85 -8.55
CA GLU A 38 16.19 2.01 -9.59
C GLU A 38 17.35 1.14 -9.09
N THR A 39 18.13 1.64 -8.13
CA THR A 39 19.29 0.94 -7.54
C THR A 39 18.98 0.21 -6.23
N ALA A 40 17.72 0.23 -5.77
CA ALA A 40 17.36 -0.40 -4.52
C ALA A 40 17.25 -1.93 -4.66
N ILE A 41 17.58 -2.61 -3.55
CA ILE A 41 17.65 -4.06 -3.45
C ILE A 41 16.75 -4.51 -2.30
N MET A 42 15.95 -5.54 -2.57
CA MET A 42 15.22 -6.27 -1.54
C MET A 42 15.75 -7.71 -1.42
N GLY A 43 15.48 -8.39 -0.30
CA GLY A 43 15.82 -9.80 -0.17
C GLY A 43 15.78 -10.37 1.24
N VAL A 44 15.70 -11.70 1.33
CA VAL A 44 15.66 -12.46 2.59
C VAL A 44 17.08 -12.73 3.09
N TYR A 45 17.85 -11.67 3.36
CA TYR A 45 19.27 -11.80 3.72
C TYR A 45 19.50 -12.48 5.07
N CYS A 46 18.50 -12.49 5.95
CA CYS A 46 18.52 -13.26 7.20
C CYS A 46 18.76 -14.77 6.99
N ARG A 47 18.49 -15.30 5.77
CA ARG A 47 18.79 -16.68 5.36
C ARG A 47 20.23 -17.09 5.68
N ARG A 48 21.21 -16.24 5.38
CA ARG A 48 22.65 -16.55 5.55
C ARG A 48 23.07 -16.61 7.02
N PHE A 49 22.22 -16.13 7.93
CA PHE A 49 22.49 -16.03 9.36
C PHE A 49 21.63 -17.00 10.20
N GLY A 50 20.84 -17.88 9.57
CA GLY A 50 19.97 -18.80 10.29
C GLY A 50 18.81 -18.12 11.03
N VAL A 51 18.51 -16.85 10.74
CA VAL A 51 17.42 -16.11 11.37
C VAL A 51 16.15 -16.26 10.51
N PRO A 52 15.07 -16.86 11.05
CA PRO A 52 13.84 -17.06 10.30
C PRO A 52 13.06 -15.74 10.10
N LEU A 53 12.22 -15.71 9.07
CA LEU A 53 11.21 -14.67 8.88
C LEU A 53 10.09 -14.87 9.92
N ILE A 54 9.96 -13.93 10.85
CA ILE A 54 8.97 -13.99 11.96
C ILE A 54 8.10 -12.73 12.06
N ASP A 55 8.19 -11.86 11.06
CA ASP A 55 7.47 -10.59 10.97
C ASP A 55 6.48 -10.58 9.78
N GLY A 56 6.10 -11.78 9.32
CA GLY A 56 5.09 -12.00 8.29
C GLY A 56 5.65 -12.13 6.88
N GLY A 57 6.97 -12.21 6.70
CA GLY A 57 7.60 -12.38 5.38
C GLY A 57 7.12 -13.60 4.63
N THR A 58 6.99 -14.76 5.29
CA THR A 58 6.49 -16.01 4.67
C THR A 58 5.03 -15.93 4.24
N VAL A 59 4.25 -15.05 4.88
CA VAL A 59 2.81 -14.88 4.63
C VAL A 59 2.58 -13.88 3.51
N ARG A 60 3.13 -12.67 3.64
CA ARG A 60 2.86 -11.55 2.72
C ARG A 60 3.61 -11.69 1.40
N LEU A 61 4.85 -12.19 1.41
CA LEU A 61 5.60 -12.36 0.15
C LEU A 61 4.88 -13.35 -0.78
N THR A 62 4.47 -14.49 -0.23
CA THR A 62 3.73 -15.53 -0.96
C THR A 62 2.43 -15.00 -1.56
N ALA A 63 1.67 -14.20 -0.80
CA ALA A 63 0.45 -13.58 -1.29
C ALA A 63 0.68 -12.57 -2.43
N MET A 64 1.84 -11.91 -2.47
CA MET A 64 2.14 -10.88 -3.47
C MET A 64 2.73 -11.45 -4.77
N VAL A 65 3.70 -12.37 -4.68
CA VAL A 65 4.45 -12.86 -5.85
C VAL A 65 4.15 -14.32 -6.21
N GLY A 66 3.29 -14.98 -5.44
CA GLY A 66 3.00 -16.41 -5.58
C GLY A 66 4.09 -17.31 -4.98
N LEU A 67 3.75 -18.58 -4.80
CA LEU A 67 4.57 -19.55 -4.05
C LEU A 67 5.97 -19.75 -4.65
N SER A 68 6.07 -19.96 -5.97
CA SER A 68 7.34 -20.28 -6.62
C SER A 68 8.38 -19.16 -6.46
N ARG A 69 7.98 -17.92 -6.77
CA ARG A 69 8.84 -16.73 -6.63
C ARG A 69 9.18 -16.42 -5.18
N ALA A 70 8.22 -16.60 -4.26
CA ALA A 70 8.48 -16.42 -2.84
C ALA A 70 9.51 -17.44 -2.33
N LEU A 71 9.39 -18.72 -2.71
CA LEU A 71 10.34 -19.76 -2.32
C LEU A 71 11.73 -19.53 -2.91
N ASP A 72 11.84 -19.04 -4.15
CA ASP A 72 13.14 -18.64 -4.71
C ASP A 72 13.86 -17.65 -3.77
N LEU A 73 13.22 -16.54 -3.40
CA LEU A 73 13.83 -15.55 -2.51
C LEU A 73 14.08 -16.08 -1.09
N ILE A 74 13.14 -16.85 -0.52
CA ILE A 74 13.22 -17.36 0.86
C ILE A 74 14.29 -18.45 1.02
N LEU A 75 14.42 -19.34 0.03
CA LEU A 75 15.35 -20.46 0.08
C LEU A 75 16.77 -20.00 -0.28
N THR A 76 16.92 -19.23 -1.36
CA THR A 76 18.24 -18.80 -1.83
C THR A 76 18.80 -17.62 -1.04
N GLY A 77 17.94 -16.76 -0.47
CA GLY A 77 18.37 -15.50 0.13
C GLY A 77 19.07 -14.58 -0.88
N ARG A 78 18.80 -14.74 -2.18
CA ARG A 78 19.33 -13.86 -3.23
C ARG A 78 18.70 -12.47 -3.14
N SER A 79 19.38 -11.49 -3.76
CA SER A 79 18.82 -10.17 -4.00
C SER A 79 17.74 -10.22 -5.09
N ILE A 80 16.76 -9.35 -4.95
CA ILE A 80 15.85 -8.95 -6.03
C ILE A 80 16.05 -7.44 -6.27
N GLU A 81 16.39 -7.10 -7.50
CA GLU A 81 16.61 -5.71 -7.92
C GLU A 81 15.28 -5.03 -8.28
N ALA A 82 15.27 -3.69 -8.30
CA ALA A 82 14.06 -2.89 -8.51
C ALA A 82 13.24 -3.29 -9.74
N LYS A 83 13.90 -3.58 -10.87
CA LYS A 83 13.22 -3.98 -12.11
C LYS A 83 12.51 -5.32 -11.97
N GLU A 84 13.20 -6.33 -11.43
CA GLU A 84 12.63 -7.65 -11.19
C GLU A 84 11.50 -7.58 -10.15
N ALA A 85 11.68 -6.80 -9.07
CA ALA A 85 10.65 -6.56 -8.07
C ALA A 85 9.38 -5.96 -8.69
N PHE A 86 9.51 -4.99 -9.58
CA PHE A 86 8.38 -4.41 -10.31
C PHE A 86 7.70 -5.42 -11.24
N ASP A 87 8.48 -6.17 -12.02
CA ASP A 87 7.95 -7.17 -12.96
C ASP A 87 7.21 -8.31 -12.25
N TRP A 88 7.59 -8.61 -11.01
CA TRP A 88 6.93 -9.61 -10.19
C TRP A 88 5.68 -9.09 -9.47
N GLY A 89 5.40 -7.78 -9.55
CA GLY A 89 4.35 -7.13 -8.76
C GLY A 89 4.71 -6.92 -7.28
N LEU A 90 5.97 -7.20 -6.90
CA LEU A 90 6.49 -6.90 -5.56
C LEU A 90 6.65 -5.39 -5.37
N ALA A 91 7.03 -4.63 -6.40
CA ALA A 91 7.04 -3.16 -6.37
C ALA A 91 5.95 -2.59 -7.28
N ASN A 92 5.38 -1.45 -6.90
CA ASN A 92 4.31 -0.81 -7.68
C ASN A 92 4.84 0.30 -8.60
N ARG A 93 5.99 0.90 -8.26
CA ARG A 93 6.62 1.97 -9.03
C ARG A 93 8.13 1.90 -8.87
N ILE A 94 8.85 2.08 -9.98
CA ILE A 94 10.29 2.36 -9.98
C ILE A 94 10.47 3.86 -10.17
N VAL A 95 11.40 4.46 -9.43
CA VAL A 95 11.72 5.89 -9.52
C VAL A 95 13.22 6.12 -9.48
N ALA A 96 13.67 7.30 -9.93
CA ALA A 96 15.07 7.68 -9.87
C ALA A 96 15.60 7.72 -8.41
N CYS A 97 16.89 7.44 -8.26
CA CYS A 97 17.57 7.47 -6.96
C CYS A 97 17.38 8.81 -6.24
N GLY A 98 17.15 8.77 -4.93
CA GLY A 98 16.89 9.93 -4.08
C GLY A 98 15.46 10.50 -4.19
N THR A 99 14.58 9.95 -5.03
CA THR A 99 13.22 10.48 -5.24
C THR A 99 12.11 9.64 -4.62
N SER A 100 12.42 8.45 -4.07
CA SER A 100 11.43 7.51 -3.52
C SER A 100 10.49 8.13 -2.50
N LEU A 101 11.01 8.88 -1.54
CA LEU A 101 10.20 9.51 -0.50
C LEU A 101 9.23 10.54 -1.08
N GLY A 102 9.71 11.47 -1.91
CA GLY A 102 8.86 12.48 -2.53
C GLY A 102 7.77 11.87 -3.40
N GLN A 103 8.08 10.81 -4.16
CA GLN A 103 7.11 10.10 -4.99
C GLN A 103 6.10 9.30 -4.15
N ALA A 104 6.53 8.69 -3.04
CA ALA A 104 5.63 8.03 -2.09
C ALA A 104 4.68 9.02 -1.42
N VAL A 105 5.17 10.21 -1.01
CA VAL A 105 4.34 11.29 -0.45
C VAL A 105 3.35 11.79 -1.48
N ASN A 106 3.78 12.05 -2.72
CA ASN A 106 2.87 12.44 -3.81
C ASN A 106 1.77 11.40 -4.05
N LEU A 107 2.12 10.12 -4.00
CA LEU A 107 1.16 9.03 -4.08
C LEU A 107 0.19 9.05 -2.89
N ALA A 108 0.67 9.21 -1.66
CA ALA A 108 -0.18 9.34 -0.47
C ALA A 108 -1.14 10.53 -0.58
N VAL A 109 -0.63 11.70 -0.98
CA VAL A 109 -1.44 12.92 -1.20
C VAL A 109 -2.49 12.69 -2.29
N SER A 110 -2.21 11.89 -3.32
CA SER A 110 -3.22 11.53 -4.31
C SER A 110 -4.37 10.70 -3.71
N LEU A 111 -4.08 9.80 -2.76
CA LEU A 111 -5.10 8.96 -2.10
C LEU A 111 -6.03 9.77 -1.18
N THR A 112 -5.52 10.84 -0.57
CA THR A 112 -6.32 11.72 0.32
C THR A 112 -7.45 12.47 -0.40
N LYS A 113 -7.44 12.49 -1.74
CA LYS A 113 -8.48 13.15 -2.55
C LYS A 113 -9.74 12.29 -2.69
N PHE A 114 -9.71 11.03 -2.29
CA PHE A 114 -10.85 10.12 -2.42
C PHE A 114 -11.68 10.06 -1.12
N PRO A 115 -12.96 9.63 -1.20
CA PRO A 115 -13.76 9.32 -0.01
C PRO A 115 -13.06 8.25 0.84
N GLN A 116 -12.77 8.59 2.10
CA GLN A 116 -11.86 7.81 2.92
C GLN A 116 -12.53 6.56 3.52
N ALA A 117 -13.82 6.60 3.84
CA ALA A 117 -14.50 5.42 4.37
C ALA A 117 -14.59 4.31 3.30
N CYS A 118 -14.88 4.69 2.05
CA CYS A 118 -14.86 3.79 0.89
C CYS A 118 -13.49 3.16 0.67
N LEU A 119 -12.44 3.99 0.52
CA LEU A 119 -11.07 3.50 0.32
C LEU A 119 -10.63 2.53 1.42
N LEU A 120 -10.95 2.83 2.68
CA LEU A 120 -10.56 1.99 3.82
C LEU A 120 -11.38 0.69 3.92
N ALA A 121 -12.66 0.70 3.54
CA ALA A 121 -13.49 -0.50 3.49
C ALA A 121 -12.97 -1.48 2.43
N ASP A 122 -12.72 -0.99 1.22
CA ASP A 122 -12.18 -1.80 0.10
C ASP A 122 -10.83 -2.41 0.45
N ARG A 123 -9.94 -1.59 1.04
CA ARG A 123 -8.65 -2.05 1.54
C ARG A 123 -8.82 -3.19 2.55
N LYS A 124 -9.70 -3.02 3.54
CA LYS A 124 -9.94 -4.02 4.59
C LYS A 124 -10.50 -5.32 4.00
N SER A 125 -11.46 -5.22 3.08
CA SER A 125 -12.04 -6.37 2.35
C SER A 125 -10.95 -7.13 1.59
N THR A 126 -10.07 -6.42 0.88
CA THR A 126 -8.94 -7.02 0.13
C THR A 126 -8.00 -7.83 1.03
N TYR A 127 -7.65 -7.30 2.21
CA TYR A 127 -6.83 -8.03 3.19
C TYR A 127 -7.55 -9.29 3.69
N ASN A 128 -8.85 -9.19 3.99
CA ASN A 128 -9.65 -10.34 4.42
C ASN A 128 -9.69 -11.42 3.33
N ALA A 129 -9.96 -11.04 2.07
CA ALA A 129 -9.99 -11.95 0.93
C ALA A 129 -8.64 -12.61 0.63
N THR A 130 -7.52 -11.93 0.93
CA THR A 130 -6.18 -12.46 0.68
C THR A 130 -5.78 -13.54 1.70
N PHE A 131 -6.22 -13.40 2.95
CA PHE A 131 -5.74 -14.24 4.07
C PHE A 131 -6.82 -15.16 4.67
N CYS A 132 -8.03 -15.19 4.09
CA CYS A 132 -9.13 -16.09 4.44
C CYS A 132 -9.63 -16.83 3.17
N SER A 133 -10.42 -17.90 3.32
CA SER A 133 -10.56 -18.92 2.25
C SER A 133 -11.98 -19.28 1.81
N VAL A 134 -13.05 -18.84 2.48
CA VAL A 134 -14.43 -19.23 2.12
C VAL A 134 -15.13 -18.12 1.35
N LEU A 135 -15.32 -18.32 0.03
CA LEU A 135 -15.81 -17.28 -0.89
C LEU A 135 -17.10 -16.60 -0.40
N ASP A 136 -18.12 -17.36 -0.01
CA ASP A 136 -19.40 -16.79 0.44
C ASP A 136 -19.22 -15.88 1.66
N GLN A 137 -18.39 -16.29 2.63
CA GLN A 137 -18.06 -15.48 3.80
C GLN A 137 -17.24 -14.23 3.43
N LEU A 138 -16.40 -14.30 2.39
CA LEU A 138 -15.64 -13.15 1.91
C LEU A 138 -16.56 -12.11 1.25
N ILE A 139 -17.53 -12.55 0.44
CA ILE A 139 -18.52 -11.68 -0.20
C ILE A 139 -19.47 -11.07 0.83
N GLU A 140 -19.89 -11.86 1.83
CA GLU A 140 -20.69 -11.37 2.95
C GLU A 140 -19.91 -10.32 3.75
N TYR A 141 -18.64 -10.59 4.08
CA TYR A 141 -17.76 -9.63 4.75
C TYR A 141 -17.64 -8.32 3.97
N GLU A 142 -17.42 -8.38 2.66
CA GLU A 142 -17.37 -7.21 1.78
C GLU A 142 -18.66 -6.40 1.87
N SER A 143 -19.81 -7.08 1.76
CA SER A 143 -21.13 -6.46 1.77
C SER A 143 -21.43 -5.77 3.11
N GLU A 144 -21.22 -6.49 4.22
CA GLU A 144 -21.47 -5.99 5.58
C GLU A 144 -20.62 -4.75 5.91
N HIS A 145 -19.36 -4.73 5.48
CA HIS A 145 -18.45 -3.62 5.77
C HIS A 145 -18.62 -2.43 4.82
N SER A 146 -19.16 -2.67 3.62
CA SER A 146 -19.39 -1.62 2.61
C SER A 146 -20.74 -0.93 2.78
N PHE A 147 -21.77 -1.63 3.29
CA PHE A 147 -23.11 -1.07 3.41
C PHE A 147 -23.19 0.23 4.25
N PRO A 148 -22.53 0.35 5.41
CA PRO A 148 -22.51 1.60 6.18
C PRO A 148 -21.84 2.76 5.43
N VAL A 149 -20.91 2.46 4.52
CA VAL A 149 -20.23 3.46 3.70
C VAL A 149 -21.18 4.04 2.65
N ILE A 150 -22.11 3.24 2.11
CA ILE A 150 -23.06 3.69 1.10
C ILE A 150 -23.87 4.88 1.61
N GLN A 151 -24.41 4.75 2.81
CA GLN A 151 -25.20 5.81 3.45
C GLN A 151 -24.33 7.02 3.80
N LYS A 152 -23.08 6.79 4.22
CA LYS A 152 -22.18 7.85 4.69
C LYS A 152 -21.56 8.68 3.55
N GLU A 153 -21.12 8.05 2.47
CA GLU A 153 -20.34 8.69 1.40
C GLU A 153 -20.98 8.54 0.02
N SER A 154 -21.48 7.35 -0.33
CA SER A 154 -21.86 7.04 -1.72
C SER A 154 -23.07 7.83 -2.23
N VAL A 155 -24.09 8.08 -1.40
CA VAL A 155 -25.26 8.90 -1.80
C VAL A 155 -24.84 10.32 -2.18
N GLN A 156 -23.97 10.92 -1.36
CA GLN A 156 -23.44 12.27 -1.63
C GLN A 156 -22.51 12.26 -2.86
N GLY A 157 -21.65 11.24 -2.97
CA GLY A 157 -20.77 11.05 -4.12
C GLY A 157 -21.53 10.92 -5.44
N ALA A 158 -22.58 10.09 -5.47
CA ALA A 158 -23.45 9.93 -6.64
C ALA A 158 -24.14 11.25 -7.03
N THR A 159 -24.60 12.02 -6.05
CA THR A 159 -25.19 13.35 -6.29
C THR A 159 -24.18 14.31 -6.92
N LYS A 160 -22.94 14.35 -6.42
CA LYS A 160 -21.84 15.15 -7.01
C LYS A 160 -21.54 14.72 -8.45
N PHE A 161 -21.53 13.42 -8.73
CA PHE A 161 -21.31 12.86 -10.06
C PHE A 161 -22.39 13.26 -11.06
N VAL A 162 -23.66 13.17 -10.66
CA VAL A 162 -24.80 13.61 -11.48
C VAL A 162 -24.70 15.12 -11.77
N ARG A 163 -24.19 15.92 -10.83
CA ARG A 163 -23.94 17.36 -11.01
C ARG A 163 -22.68 17.71 -11.81
N GLY A 164 -21.93 16.71 -12.29
CA GLY A 164 -20.81 16.90 -13.21
C GLY A 164 -19.41 16.79 -12.61
N ILE A 165 -19.29 16.71 -11.28
CA ILE A 165 -17.99 16.52 -10.60
C ILE A 165 -17.52 15.08 -10.82
N GLY A 166 -16.29 14.89 -11.30
CA GLY A 166 -15.72 13.55 -11.57
C GLY A 166 -16.16 12.90 -12.89
N ARG A 167 -17.02 13.54 -13.70
CA ARG A 167 -17.32 13.06 -15.07
C ARG A 167 -16.06 13.11 -15.95
N HIS A 168 -15.96 12.19 -16.90
CA HIS A 168 -14.81 12.05 -17.82
C HIS A 168 -13.48 11.66 -17.14
N GLY A 169 -13.52 11.01 -15.97
CA GLY A 169 -12.32 10.50 -15.29
C GLY A 169 -11.52 11.55 -14.51
N LYS A 170 -12.11 12.72 -14.20
CA LYS A 170 -11.45 13.76 -13.38
C LYS A 170 -11.26 13.27 -11.94
N THR A 171 -10.02 13.31 -11.45
CA THR A 171 -9.62 12.83 -10.10
C THR A 171 -9.24 13.96 -9.12
N TYR A 172 -9.56 15.20 -9.44
CA TYR A 172 -9.29 16.38 -8.60
C TYR A 172 -10.60 17.03 -8.11
N ASN A 173 -10.54 17.73 -6.98
CA ASN A 173 -11.68 18.41 -6.32
C ASN A 173 -12.86 17.48 -5.97
N LEU A 174 -12.58 16.24 -5.55
CA LEU A 174 -13.60 15.24 -5.20
C LEU A 174 -14.09 15.38 -3.74
N THR A 175 -13.16 15.67 -2.83
CA THR A 175 -13.41 15.94 -1.41
C THR A 175 -12.85 17.29 -1.01
N GLU A 176 -13.56 18.00 -0.15
CA GLU A 176 -13.01 19.14 0.57
C GLU A 176 -12.01 18.61 1.60
N LYS A 177 -10.81 19.21 1.63
CA LYS A 177 -9.79 18.88 2.61
C LYS A 177 -9.86 19.90 3.72
N ASP A 178 -10.32 19.47 4.88
CA ASP A 178 -10.23 20.26 6.10
C ASP A 178 -8.82 20.04 6.69
N LEU A 179 -7.86 20.83 6.22
CA LEU A 179 -6.47 20.73 6.66
C LEU A 179 -6.32 21.49 8.00
N PRO A 180 -5.70 20.90 9.02
CA PRO A 180 -5.40 21.62 10.24
C PRO A 180 -4.43 22.78 9.95
N SER A 181 -4.54 23.87 10.70
CA SER A 181 -3.82 25.13 10.45
C SER A 181 -2.31 24.96 10.31
N TRP A 182 -1.69 24.07 11.09
CA TRP A 182 -0.25 23.79 11.01
C TRP A 182 0.16 23.17 9.66
N GLU A 183 -0.69 22.34 9.05
CA GLU A 183 -0.40 21.68 7.77
C GLU A 183 -0.59 22.65 6.59
N ILE A 184 -1.48 23.64 6.73
CA ILE A 184 -1.65 24.74 5.77
C ILE A 184 -0.37 25.61 5.76
N GLU A 185 0.14 25.96 6.94
CA GLU A 185 1.35 26.77 7.09
C GLU A 185 2.60 26.08 6.52
N GLU A 186 2.76 24.78 6.76
CA GLU A 186 3.88 23.99 6.22
C GLU A 186 3.82 23.89 4.68
N ASN A 187 2.64 23.64 4.12
CA ASN A 187 2.43 23.57 2.68
C ASN A 187 2.68 24.90 1.94
N ILE A 188 2.53 26.05 2.62
CA ILE A 188 2.87 27.37 2.07
C ILE A 188 4.39 27.57 2.08
N LYS A 189 5.08 27.15 3.14
CA LYS A 189 6.55 27.28 3.25
C LYS A 189 7.31 26.47 2.20
N HIS A 190 6.76 25.34 1.74
CA HIS A 190 7.38 24.49 0.71
C HIS A 190 7.01 24.85 -0.74
N LYS A 191 6.23 25.91 -0.96
CA LYS A 191 5.84 26.41 -2.29
C LYS A 191 6.57 27.71 -2.71
N LEU A 192 7.43 28.26 -1.86
CA LEU A 192 8.34 29.38 -2.12
C LEU A 192 9.77 28.85 -2.24
#